data_AF-A0A392RLE3-F1
#
_entry.id   AF-A0A392RLE3-F1
#
_cell.length_a   1.000
_cell.length_b   1.000
_cell.length_c   1.000
_cell.angle_alpha   90.00
_cell.angle_beta   90.00
_cell.angle_gamma   90.00
#
_symmetry.space_group_name_H-M   'P 1'
#
loop_
_entity.id
_entity.type
_entity.pdbx_description
1 polymer ?
#
loop_
_entity_poly.entity_id
_entity_poly.type
_entity_poly.pdbx_seq_one_letter_code
_entity_poly.pdbx_strand_id
1 'polypeptide(L)'
;MIGVSLPLVSRSIPSLSPERDLFVIVKCFAAGIILATGFMHVLPDSYEMLWSDCLEEKPWHEFPFSGLVAMFSAVITMMVDSLATSYYSGKG
;
A
#
# COMPACT_ATOMS: atom_id res chain seq x y z
N MET A 1 -16.91 -5.24 14.09
CA MET A 1 -17.69 -6.38 13.52
C MET A 1 -18.45 -6.03 12.23
N ILE A 2 -18.88 -4.79 12.01
CA ILE A 2 -19.61 -4.40 10.79
C ILE A 2 -18.74 -4.53 9.52
N GLY A 3 -17.42 -4.28 9.60
CA GLY A 3 -16.51 -4.39 8.46
C GLY A 3 -16.28 -5.81 7.91
N VAL A 4 -16.36 -6.85 8.75
CA VAL A 4 -16.13 -8.25 8.30
C VAL A 4 -17.39 -8.89 7.69
N SER A 5 -18.56 -8.31 7.93
CA SER A 5 -19.84 -8.76 7.36
C SER A 5 -20.14 -8.14 6.00
N LEU A 6 -19.47 -7.04 5.62
CA LEU A 6 -19.54 -6.45 4.27
C LEU A 6 -19.27 -7.47 3.14
N PRO A 7 -18.20 -8.29 3.16
CA PRO A 7 -17.97 -9.29 2.10
C PRO A 7 -19.03 -10.40 2.08
N LEU A 8 -19.66 -10.71 3.22
CA LEU A 8 -20.77 -11.68 3.30
C LEU A 8 -22.07 -11.12 2.72
N VAL A 9 -22.37 -9.83 2.97
CA VAL A 9 -23.53 -9.12 2.39
C VAL A 9 -23.33 -8.83 0.90
N SER A 10 -22.11 -8.45 0.50
CA SER A 10 -21.71 -8.24 -0.90
C SER A 10 -21.94 -9.48 -1.75
N ARG A 11 -21.63 -10.67 -1.22
CA ARG A 11 -21.86 -11.96 -1.88
C ARG A 11 -23.34 -12.34 -1.97
N SER A 12 -24.20 -11.80 -1.11
CA SER A 12 -25.63 -12.10 -1.05
C SER A 12 -26.47 -11.22 -2.00
N ILE A 13 -25.91 -10.14 -2.52
CA ILE A 13 -26.55 -9.24 -3.49
C ILE A 13 -25.91 -9.48 -4.87
N PRO A 14 -26.64 -10.01 -5.88
CA PRO A 14 -26.08 -10.32 -7.20
C PRO A 14 -25.55 -9.12 -7.99
N SER A 15 -25.81 -7.88 -7.54
CA SER A 15 -25.20 -6.65 -8.06
C SER A 15 -23.79 -6.35 -7.50
N LEU A 16 -23.39 -7.02 -6.42
CA LEU A 16 -22.11 -6.88 -5.72
C LEU A 16 -21.28 -8.19 -5.77
N SER A 17 -21.53 -9.04 -6.78
CA SER A 17 -20.73 -10.25 -7.00
C SER A 17 -19.25 -9.85 -7.21
N PRO A 18 -18.29 -10.67 -6.72
CA PRO A 18 -16.84 -10.39 -6.79
C PRO A 18 -16.27 -10.25 -8.22
N GLU A 19 -17.13 -10.32 -9.23
CA GLU A 19 -16.86 -10.24 -10.66
C GLU A 19 -17.15 -8.83 -11.23
N ARG A 20 -17.69 -7.90 -10.42
CA ARG A 20 -18.14 -6.57 -10.85
C ARG A 20 -17.18 -5.46 -10.43
N ASP A 21 -16.93 -4.51 -11.34
CA ASP A 21 -16.09 -3.31 -11.20
C ASP A 21 -16.22 -2.58 -9.85
N LEU A 22 -17.42 -2.52 -9.26
CA LEU A 22 -17.67 -1.83 -8.00
C LEU A 22 -16.83 -2.37 -6.83
N PHE A 23 -16.60 -3.68 -6.75
CA PHE A 23 -15.77 -4.27 -5.69
C PHE A 23 -14.30 -3.89 -5.86
N VAL A 24 -13.83 -3.83 -7.11
CA VAL A 24 -12.47 -3.36 -7.45
C VAL A 24 -12.31 -1.88 -7.11
N ILE A 25 -13.30 -1.04 -7.43
CA ILE A 25 -13.29 0.40 -7.10
C ILE A 25 -13.16 0.63 -5.59
N VAL A 26 -13.96 -0.07 -4.77
CA VAL A 26 -13.90 0.06 -3.31
C VAL A 26 -12.55 -0.41 -2.77
N LYS A 27 -12.00 -1.51 -3.31
CA LYS A 27 -10.68 -2.01 -2.93
C LYS A 27 -9.57 -1.01 -3.28
N CYS A 28 -9.61 -0.43 -4.48
CA CYS A 28 -8.67 0.59 -4.93
C CYS A 28 -8.78 1.87 -4.09
N PHE A 29 -10.00 2.30 -3.75
CA PHE A 29 -10.23 3.47 -2.89
C PHE A 29 -9.68 3.26 -1.48
N ALA A 30 -9.96 2.10 -0.87
CA ALA A 30 -9.44 1.76 0.45
C ALA A 30 -7.89 1.70 0.46
N ALA A 31 -7.29 1.07 -0.56
CA ALA A 31 -5.84 1.04 -0.74
C ALA A 31 -5.26 2.47 -0.91
N GLY A 32 -5.96 3.35 -1.63
CA GLY A 32 -5.58 4.75 -1.81
C GLY A 32 -5.57 5.54 -0.50
N ILE A 33 -6.56 5.37 0.38
CA ILE A 33 -6.59 6.02 1.70
C ILE A 33 -5.39 5.58 2.55
N ILE A 34 -5.09 4.28 2.56
CA ILE A 34 -3.96 3.72 3.32
C ILE A 34 -2.64 4.28 2.78
N LEU A 35 -2.45 4.28 1.46
CA LEU A 35 -1.26 4.85 0.82
C LEU A 35 -1.11 6.35 1.11
N ALA A 36 -2.20 7.13 0.99
CA ALA A 36 -2.19 8.56 1.28
C ALA A 36 -1.78 8.84 2.73
N THR A 37 -2.32 8.07 3.69
CA THR A 37 -1.97 8.21 5.11
C THR A 37 -0.50 7.87 5.35
N GLY A 38 0.01 6.80 4.75
CA GLY A 38 1.42 6.42 4.85
C GLY A 38 2.36 7.49 4.27
N PHE A 39 2.10 8.00 3.08
CA PHE A 39 2.98 8.95 2.40
C PHE A 39 2.86 10.39 2.92
N MET A 40 1.67 10.87 3.23
CA MET A 40 1.48 12.26 3.66
C MET A 40 1.67 12.47 5.16
N HIS A 41 1.41 11.45 5.98
CA HIS A 41 1.45 11.61 7.44
C HIS A 41 2.63 10.88 8.07
N VAL A 42 2.91 9.65 7.65
CA VAL A 42 3.94 8.82 8.30
C VAL A 42 5.33 9.06 7.72
N LEU A 43 5.44 9.25 6.40
CA LEU A 43 6.73 9.50 5.74
C LEU A 43 7.42 10.80 6.21
N PRO A 44 6.76 11.97 6.30
CA PRO A 44 7.41 13.19 6.79
C PRO A 44 7.75 13.12 8.28
N ASP A 45 6.89 12.52 9.12
CA ASP A 45 7.17 12.29 10.54
C ASP A 45 8.43 11.40 10.70
N SER A 46 8.54 10.35 9.89
CA SER A 46 9.75 9.51 9.83
C SER A 46 10.98 10.29 9.38
N TYR A 47 10.82 11.26 8.47
CA TYR A 47 11.92 12.10 8.01
C TYR A 47 12.39 13.06 9.11
N GLU A 48 11.46 13.72 9.80
CA GLU A 48 11.76 14.64 10.90
C GLU A 48 12.40 13.93 12.10
N MET A 49 11.92 12.74 12.46
CA MET A 49 12.53 11.94 13.55
C MET A 49 13.96 11.51 13.23
N LEU A 50 14.21 11.07 11.99
CA LEU A 50 15.54 10.63 11.53
C LEU A 50 16.49 11.81 11.30
N TRP A 51 15.95 13.03 11.09
CA TRP A 51 16.70 14.28 10.96
C TRP A 51 16.77 15.08 12.29
N SER A 52 16.43 14.48 13.43
CA SER A 52 16.52 15.18 14.70
C SER A 52 17.96 15.33 15.19
N ASP A 53 18.27 16.44 15.87
CA ASP A 53 19.59 16.71 16.49
C ASP A 53 19.97 15.70 17.60
N CYS A 54 19.06 14.80 17.97
CA CYS A 54 19.31 13.72 18.92
C CYS A 54 19.97 12.48 18.27
N LEU A 55 20.04 12.41 16.94
CA LEU A 55 20.70 11.34 16.20
C LEU A 55 22.06 11.81 15.68
N GLU A 56 23.03 10.89 15.65
CA GLU A 56 24.39 11.20 15.21
C GLU A 56 24.41 11.65 13.73
N GLU A 57 25.12 12.74 13.46
CA GLU A 57 25.16 13.48 12.18
C GLU A 57 25.51 12.60 10.96
N LYS A 58 26.16 11.45 11.20
CA LYS A 58 26.37 10.39 10.21
C LYS A 58 25.83 9.06 10.74
N PRO A 59 25.07 8.28 9.95
CA PRO A 59 24.65 8.50 8.55
C PRO A 59 23.27 9.18 8.40
N TRP A 60 22.56 9.43 9.48
CA TRP A 60 21.13 9.73 9.46
C TRP A 60 20.77 11.10 8.87
N HIS A 61 21.67 12.09 8.98
CA HIS A 61 21.55 13.44 8.41
C HIS A 61 22.13 13.60 7.00
N GLU A 62 22.71 12.55 6.40
CA GLU A 62 23.29 12.66 5.05
C GLU A 62 22.42 12.00 3.98
N PHE A 63 21.50 11.11 4.36
CA PHE A 63 20.77 10.29 3.40
C PHE A 63 19.28 10.08 3.77
N PRO A 64 18.34 10.25 2.82
CA PRO A 64 16.91 10.09 3.06
C PRO A 64 16.50 8.61 3.20
N PHE A 65 16.82 7.99 4.34
CA PHE A 65 16.53 6.57 4.61
C PHE A 65 15.04 6.22 4.47
N SER A 66 14.15 7.06 4.99
CA SER A 66 12.69 6.89 4.85
C SER A 66 12.27 6.80 3.38
N GLY A 67 12.82 7.69 2.53
CA GLY A 67 12.56 7.69 1.09
C GLY A 67 13.13 6.47 0.36
N LEU A 68 14.34 6.02 0.73
CA LEU A 68 14.93 4.81 0.14
C LEU A 68 14.11 3.56 0.47
N VAL A 69 13.68 3.39 1.72
CA VAL A 69 12.85 2.25 2.11
C VAL A 69 11.50 2.29 1.38
N ALA A 70 10.89 3.46 1.24
CA ALA A 70 9.65 3.63 0.49
C ALA A 70 9.79 3.22 -0.98
N MET A 71 10.83 3.69 -1.67
CA MET A 71 11.10 3.33 -3.06
C MET A 71 11.46 1.85 -3.23
N PHE A 72 12.25 1.29 -2.31
CA PHE A 72 12.58 -0.14 -2.30
C PHE A 72 11.33 -1.02 -2.15
N SER A 73 10.41 -0.64 -1.24
CA SER A 73 9.12 -1.30 -1.08
C SER A 73 8.27 -1.24 -2.37
N ALA A 74 8.28 -0.10 -3.06
CA ALA A 74 7.55 0.05 -4.32
C ALA A 74 8.10 -0.86 -5.42
N VAL A 75 9.44 -0.94 -5.56
CA VAL A 75 10.10 -1.84 -6.52
C VAL A 75 9.77 -3.30 -6.22
N ILE A 76 9.88 -3.73 -4.96
CA ILE A 76 9.53 -5.10 -4.57
C ILE A 76 8.06 -5.39 -4.87
N THR A 77 7.16 -4.47 -4.54
CA THR A 77 5.73 -4.64 -4.77
C THR A 77 5.43 -4.78 -6.26
N MET A 78 6.01 -3.93 -7.11
CA MET A 78 5.90 -4.04 -8.57
C MET A 78 6.51 -5.33 -9.13
N MET A 79 7.62 -5.80 -8.56
CA MET A 79 8.25 -7.06 -8.94
C MET A 79 7.33 -8.24 -8.63
N VAL A 80 6.73 -8.27 -7.43
CA VAL A 80 5.76 -9.30 -7.04
C VAL A 80 4.50 -9.24 -7.92
N ASP A 81 3.97 -8.04 -8.19
CA ASP A 81 2.81 -7.85 -9.06
C ASP A 81 3.08 -8.34 -10.50
N SER A 82 4.26 -8.03 -11.04
CA SER A 82 4.68 -8.49 -12.37
C SER A 82 4.83 -10.01 -12.43
N LEU A 83 5.45 -10.62 -11.41
CA LEU A 83 5.60 -12.08 -11.32
C LEU A 83 4.25 -12.78 -11.17
N ALA A 84 3.36 -12.24 -10.32
CA ALA A 84 2.01 -12.76 -10.14
C ALA A 84 1.22 -12.68 -11.45
N THR A 85 1.20 -11.51 -12.09
CA THR A 85 0.54 -11.29 -13.39
C THR A 85 1.08 -12.23 -14.46
N SER A 86 2.41 -12.40 -14.54
CA SER A 86 3.04 -13.34 -15.49
C SER A 86 2.69 -14.80 -15.19
N TYR A 87 2.61 -15.21 -13.93
CA TYR A 87 2.24 -16.58 -13.55
C TYR A 87 0.76 -16.88 -13.86
N TYR A 88 -0.13 -15.93 -13.57
CA TYR A 88 -1.55 -16.05 -13.89
C TYR A 88 -1.81 -16.00 -15.41
N SER A 89 -1.09 -15.15 -16.14
CA SER A 89 -1.24 -15.03 -17.59
C SER A 89 -0.61 -16.20 -18.36
N GLY A 90 0.35 -16.93 -17.76
CA GLY A 90 0.96 -18.15 -18.33
C GLY A 90 0.18 -19.45 -18.04
N LYS A 91 -0.92 -19.37 -17.29
CA LYS A 91 -1.84 -20.49 -16.98
C LYS A 91 -3.18 -20.38 -17.74
N GLY A 92 -3.16 -19.72 -18.90
CA GLY A 92 -4.27 -19.64 -19.86
C GLY A 92 -4.01 -20.47 -21.10
#